data_AF-A0AB35I0N2-F1
#
_entry.id   AF-A0AB35I0N2-F1
#
_cell.length_a   1.000
_cell.length_b   1.000
_cell.length_c   1.000
_cell.angle_alpha   90.00
_cell.angle_beta   90.00
_cell.angle_gamma   90.00
#
_symmetry.space_group_name_H-M   'P 1'
#
loop_
_entity.id
_entity.type
_entity.pdbx_description
1 polymer ?
#
loop_
_entity_poly.entity_id
_entity_poly.type
_entity_poly.pdbx_seq_one_letter_code
_entity_poly.pdbx_strand_id
1 'polypeptide(L)'
;MQSWRFRIRPLSAFATPLRGDTLFGQLCWALRLANGEEALVRQLEGYTQGAPFCVLSDAFPAGYLPRPQLPLFALSSETEDTAPEKRKQYKNRLWLPLEKFREPVEEWLHHCVSASDIAGRAAWQKARARVHNTINRRTGTTGEGAFAPYTVEEQWYNPGAQLDIYALVDESRFSGEMLEQLLRNIGDSGYGKDAGIGRGRFHLELSELYQLPEQGDSDTWMALAPCAPQGLGYNPAASYWKPFTRYGRHGALAAVSGRPFKNPVLLADTGSLFAPGPVQVLGQGLGGDRRLSVAVADAVHQGYAPAVGLNLRRVRARIERN
;
A
#
# COMPACT_ATOMS: atom_id res chain seq x y z
N MET A 1 -14.64 2.58 -13.20
CA MET A 1 -13.82 3.50 -12.39
C MET A 1 -12.81 4.17 -13.29
N GLN A 2 -12.48 5.41 -13.00
CA GLN A 2 -11.41 6.15 -13.66
C GLN A 2 -10.10 5.98 -12.88
N SER A 3 -9.01 5.80 -13.60
CA SER A 3 -7.70 5.56 -13.00
C SER A 3 -6.87 6.85 -12.97
N TRP A 4 -6.23 7.08 -11.84
CA TRP A 4 -5.46 8.28 -11.52
C TRP A 4 -4.06 7.92 -11.02
N ARG A 5 -3.09 8.79 -11.31
CA ARG A 5 -1.74 8.76 -10.73
C ARG A 5 -1.49 10.05 -9.96
N PHE A 6 -1.06 9.90 -8.72
CA PHE A 6 -0.67 10.97 -7.82
C PHE A 6 0.81 10.85 -7.49
N ARG A 7 1.59 11.90 -7.72
CA ARG A 7 3.01 11.93 -7.34
C ARG A 7 3.21 12.75 -6.09
N ILE A 8 3.79 12.14 -5.06
CA ILE A 8 4.11 12.80 -3.81
C ILE A 8 5.62 12.88 -3.58
N ARG A 9 6.04 13.96 -2.93
CA ARG A 9 7.41 14.13 -2.41
C ARG A 9 7.39 14.12 -0.89
N PRO A 10 8.01 13.12 -0.23
CA PRO A 10 8.23 13.11 1.20
C PRO A 10 8.88 14.42 1.71
N LEU A 11 8.30 15.01 2.76
CA LEU A 11 8.82 16.21 3.44
C LEU A 11 9.34 15.91 4.85
N SER A 12 8.93 14.78 5.44
CA SER A 12 9.44 14.32 6.72
C SER A 12 9.54 12.79 6.76
N ALA A 13 10.06 12.25 7.87
CA ALA A 13 10.12 10.82 8.10
C ALA A 13 8.72 10.23 8.35
N PHE A 14 8.55 8.97 7.97
CA PHE A 14 7.30 8.22 8.12
C PHE A 14 7.46 7.18 9.23
N ALA A 15 6.64 7.26 10.28
CA ALA A 15 6.55 6.22 11.31
C ALA A 15 5.57 5.09 10.93
N THR A 16 4.92 5.21 9.77
CA THR A 16 4.01 4.21 9.21
C THR A 16 4.31 4.11 7.72
N PRO A 17 4.51 2.90 7.16
CA PRO A 17 4.68 2.74 5.72
C PRO A 17 3.47 3.28 4.94
N LEU A 18 3.71 3.90 3.79
CA LEU A 18 2.67 4.43 2.90
C LEU A 18 1.97 3.28 2.17
N ARG A 19 0.93 2.74 2.79
CA ARG A 19 0.17 1.59 2.30
C ARG A 19 -1.25 2.03 1.94
N GLY A 20 -1.81 1.47 0.88
CA GLY A 20 -3.11 1.87 0.33
C GLY A 20 -4.24 1.74 1.35
N ASP A 21 -4.22 0.66 2.13
CA ASP A 21 -5.22 0.42 3.19
C ASP A 21 -5.23 1.48 4.30
N THR A 22 -4.06 2.02 4.61
CA THR A 22 -3.88 3.06 5.63
C THR A 22 -4.15 4.44 5.04
N LEU A 23 -3.75 4.68 3.79
CA LEU A 23 -4.11 5.89 3.04
C LEU A 23 -5.63 6.02 2.92
N PHE A 24 -6.35 4.94 2.64
CA PHE A 24 -7.82 4.94 2.62
C PHE A 24 -8.43 5.31 3.99
N GLY A 25 -7.87 4.76 5.07
CA GLY A 25 -8.29 5.15 6.42
C GLY A 25 -8.10 6.65 6.70
N GLN A 26 -6.96 7.21 6.27
CA GLN A 26 -6.67 8.64 6.37
C GLN A 26 -7.59 9.47 5.46
N LEU A 27 -7.89 8.99 4.26
CA LEU A 27 -8.83 9.60 3.32
C LEU A 27 -10.22 9.72 3.95
N CYS A 28 -10.72 8.67 4.60
CA CYS A 28 -12.00 8.69 5.29
C CYS A 28 -12.04 9.75 6.40
N TRP A 29 -10.96 9.87 7.18
CA TRP A 29 -10.85 10.91 8.21
C TRP A 29 -10.76 12.32 7.62
N ALA A 30 -9.94 12.50 6.58
CA ALA A 30 -9.81 13.78 5.88
C ALA A 30 -11.15 14.23 5.29
N LEU A 31 -11.90 13.31 4.66
CA LEU A 31 -13.24 13.56 4.13
C LEU A 31 -14.22 13.94 5.24
N ARG A 32 -14.25 13.19 6.36
CA ARG A 32 -15.10 13.51 7.50
C ARG A 32 -14.81 14.89 8.09
N LEU A 33 -13.52 15.24 8.19
CA LEU A 33 -13.10 16.53 8.74
C LEU A 33 -13.42 17.70 7.79
N ALA A 34 -13.28 17.50 6.48
CA ALA A 34 -13.51 18.55 5.49
C ALA A 34 -14.99 18.73 5.12
N ASN A 35 -15.77 17.65 5.08
CA ASN A 35 -17.14 17.64 4.52
C ASN A 35 -18.21 17.11 5.49
N GLY A 36 -17.81 16.70 6.69
CA GLY A 36 -18.71 16.17 7.70
C GLY A 36 -18.94 14.66 7.60
N GLU A 37 -19.61 14.13 8.63
CA GLU A 37 -19.88 12.70 8.76
C GLU A 37 -20.88 12.18 7.73
N GLU A 38 -21.93 12.94 7.42
CA GLU A 38 -22.94 12.56 6.42
C GLU A 38 -22.34 12.33 5.03
N ALA A 39 -21.37 13.17 4.63
CA ALA A 39 -20.64 13.00 3.38
C ALA A 39 -19.85 11.69 3.38
N LEU A 40 -19.12 11.38 4.47
CA LEU A 40 -18.39 10.12 4.59
C LEU A 40 -19.34 8.91 4.52
N VAL A 41 -20.45 8.93 5.26
CA VAL A 41 -21.42 7.83 5.28
C VAL A 41 -21.94 7.54 3.87
N ARG A 42 -22.33 8.58 3.13
CA ARG A 42 -22.77 8.47 1.73
C ARG A 42 -21.71 7.82 0.85
N GLN A 43 -20.43 8.17 1.03
CA GLN A 43 -19.37 7.63 0.19
C GLN A 43 -19.06 6.17 0.55
N LEU A 44 -19.35 5.76 1.80
CA LEU A 44 -19.19 4.39 2.26
C LEU A 44 -20.39 3.47 1.96
N GLU A 45 -21.49 4.00 1.41
CA GLU A 45 -22.63 3.18 0.99
C GLU A 45 -22.16 2.08 0.01
N GLY A 46 -22.56 0.82 0.26
CA GLY A 46 -22.17 -0.30 -0.60
C GLY A 46 -20.68 -0.71 -0.51
N TYR A 47 -19.86 -0.07 0.34
CA TYR A 47 -18.41 -0.28 0.34
C TYR A 47 -18.02 -1.73 0.63
N THR A 48 -18.73 -2.42 1.54
CA THR A 48 -18.46 -3.83 1.87
C THR A 48 -19.24 -4.81 0.98
N GLN A 49 -20.04 -4.30 0.04
CA GLN A 49 -20.82 -5.05 -0.95
C GLN A 49 -20.21 -4.99 -2.35
N GLY A 50 -18.93 -4.61 -2.48
CA GLY A 50 -18.24 -4.56 -3.78
C GLY A 50 -18.38 -3.23 -4.53
N ALA A 51 -18.90 -2.18 -3.89
CA ALA A 51 -19.05 -0.86 -4.51
C ALA A 51 -18.18 0.21 -3.79
N PRO A 52 -16.84 0.13 -3.87
CA PRO A 52 -15.99 1.19 -3.31
C PRO A 52 -16.13 2.49 -4.11
N PHE A 53 -16.12 3.64 -3.45
CA PHE A 53 -16.08 4.94 -4.13
C PHE A 53 -14.66 5.30 -4.62
N CYS A 54 -13.65 4.78 -3.93
CA CYS A 54 -12.24 5.00 -4.22
C CYS A 54 -11.43 3.78 -3.73
N VAL A 55 -10.39 3.43 -4.47
CA VAL A 55 -9.43 2.37 -4.14
C VAL A 55 -8.02 2.91 -4.33
N LEU A 56 -7.18 2.86 -3.30
CA LEU A 56 -5.82 3.41 -3.32
C LEU A 56 -4.76 2.31 -3.31
N SER A 57 -3.69 2.48 -4.09
CA SER A 57 -2.50 1.63 -4.03
C SER A 57 -1.59 2.00 -2.86
N ASP A 58 -0.58 1.16 -2.61
CA ASP A 58 0.61 1.58 -1.88
C ASP A 58 1.37 2.68 -2.65
N ALA A 59 2.26 3.39 -1.96
CA ALA A 59 3.17 4.32 -2.61
C ALA A 59 4.44 3.60 -3.08
N PHE A 60 4.80 3.77 -4.34
CA PHE A 60 5.97 3.16 -4.97
C PHE A 60 6.97 4.23 -5.42
N PRO A 61 8.26 3.92 -5.59
CA PRO A 61 9.17 4.86 -6.26
C PRO A 61 8.58 5.31 -7.59
N ALA A 62 8.61 6.62 -7.85
CA ALA A 62 8.04 7.18 -9.06
C ALA A 62 8.64 6.54 -10.32
N GLY A 63 7.79 6.09 -11.24
CA GLY A 63 8.22 5.36 -12.44
C GLY A 63 8.45 3.85 -12.26
N TYR A 64 8.19 3.29 -11.08
CA TYR A 64 8.39 1.86 -10.79
C TYR A 64 7.12 1.20 -10.23
N LEU A 65 7.04 -0.11 -10.42
CA LEU A 65 6.06 -1.00 -9.79
C LEU A 65 6.76 -2.04 -8.91
N PRO A 66 6.06 -2.58 -7.90
CA PRO A 66 6.61 -3.66 -7.10
C PRO A 66 6.77 -4.92 -7.96
N ARG A 67 7.84 -5.67 -7.72
CA ARG A 67 8.01 -7.00 -8.29
C ARG A 67 6.90 -7.93 -7.77
N PRO A 68 6.29 -8.75 -8.65
CA PRO A 68 5.23 -9.67 -8.27
C PRO A 68 5.73 -10.70 -7.27
N GLN A 69 4.79 -11.22 -6.47
CA GLN A 69 5.06 -12.26 -5.50
C GLN A 69 5.11 -13.64 -6.14
N LEU A 70 6.13 -13.84 -6.98
CA LEU A 70 6.45 -15.13 -7.58
C LEU A 70 7.72 -15.71 -6.96
N PRO A 71 7.90 -17.04 -7.04
CA PRO A 71 9.20 -17.64 -6.81
C PRO A 71 10.26 -17.01 -7.72
N LEU A 72 11.48 -16.77 -7.21
CA LEU A 72 12.52 -16.09 -8.01
C LEU A 72 12.85 -16.81 -9.31
N PHE A 73 12.81 -18.15 -9.30
CA PHE A 73 13.07 -18.96 -10.50
C PHE A 73 12.01 -18.82 -11.59
N ALA A 74 10.83 -18.29 -11.25
CA ALA A 74 9.76 -18.00 -12.20
C ALA A 74 9.94 -16.63 -12.88
N LEU A 75 10.81 -15.77 -12.34
CA LEU A 75 11.08 -14.42 -12.84
C LEU A 75 12.35 -14.30 -13.68
N SER A 76 13.12 -15.38 -13.79
CA SER A 76 14.28 -15.49 -14.70
C SER A 76 14.17 -16.78 -15.50
N SER A 77 14.40 -16.68 -16.81
CA SER A 77 14.54 -17.83 -17.71
C SER A 77 15.84 -18.60 -17.45
N GLU A 78 16.87 -17.93 -16.92
CA GLU A 78 18.21 -18.47 -16.70
C GLU A 78 18.32 -19.19 -15.34
N THR A 79 18.84 -20.41 -15.35
CA THR A 79 19.07 -21.19 -14.12
C THR A 79 20.16 -20.60 -13.25
N GLU A 80 21.16 -19.94 -13.84
CA GLU A 80 22.30 -19.35 -13.13
C GLU A 80 21.91 -18.19 -12.20
N ASP A 81 20.92 -17.38 -12.57
CA ASP A 81 20.43 -16.28 -11.72
C ASP A 81 19.78 -16.77 -10.43
N THR A 82 19.36 -18.04 -10.45
CA THR A 82 18.77 -18.70 -9.30
C THR A 82 19.82 -19.46 -8.47
N ALA A 83 21.12 -19.34 -8.77
CA ALA A 83 22.17 -19.90 -7.93
C ALA A 83 22.19 -19.24 -6.53
N PRO A 84 22.55 -19.98 -5.46
CA PRO A 84 22.49 -19.48 -4.08
C PRO A 84 23.20 -18.14 -3.85
N GLU A 85 24.32 -17.91 -4.54
CA GLU A 85 25.15 -16.71 -4.43
C GLU A 85 24.46 -15.47 -5.02
N LYS A 86 23.86 -15.60 -6.22
CA LYS A 86 23.11 -14.54 -6.90
C LYS A 86 21.72 -14.31 -6.28
N ARG A 87 21.10 -15.34 -5.67
CA ARG A 87 19.78 -15.24 -5.00
C ARG A 87 19.73 -14.11 -3.98
N LYS A 88 20.79 -13.89 -3.20
CA LYS A 88 20.82 -12.84 -2.16
C LYS A 88 20.74 -11.44 -2.79
N GLN A 89 21.40 -11.23 -3.92
CA GLN A 89 21.39 -9.96 -4.65
C GLN A 89 20.00 -9.72 -5.28
N TYR A 90 19.45 -10.72 -5.96
CA TYR A 90 18.15 -10.64 -6.61
C TYR A 90 16.96 -10.56 -5.63
N LYS A 91 17.12 -11.01 -4.38
CA LYS A 91 16.10 -10.82 -3.34
C LYS A 91 15.82 -9.33 -3.06
N ASN A 92 16.84 -8.48 -3.15
CA ASN A 92 16.74 -7.05 -2.85
C ASN A 92 16.32 -6.21 -4.07
N ARG A 93 16.27 -6.81 -5.26
CA ARG A 93 15.74 -6.20 -6.49
C ARG A 93 14.22 -6.34 -6.49
N LEU A 94 13.55 -5.29 -6.02
CA LEU A 94 12.11 -5.29 -5.74
C LEU A 94 11.31 -4.39 -6.67
N TRP A 95 11.97 -3.55 -7.48
CA TRP A 95 11.32 -2.49 -8.24
C TRP A 95 11.50 -2.72 -9.74
N LEU A 96 10.39 -2.88 -10.46
CA LEU A 96 10.37 -2.99 -11.90
C LEU A 96 10.13 -1.60 -12.52
N PRO A 97 11.01 -1.09 -13.40
CA PRO A 97 10.73 0.12 -14.15
C PRO A 97 9.48 -0.03 -15.04
N LEU A 98 8.61 0.98 -15.07
CA LEU A 98 7.35 0.93 -15.83
C LEU A 98 7.57 0.68 -17.33
N GLU A 99 8.66 1.21 -17.89
CA GLU A 99 9.03 1.00 -19.30
C GLU A 99 9.35 -0.47 -19.62
N LYS A 100 9.66 -1.29 -18.61
CA LYS A 100 9.92 -2.73 -18.72
C LYS A 100 8.71 -3.59 -18.40
N PHE A 101 7.57 -3.00 -18.07
CA PHE A 101 6.36 -3.75 -17.72
C PHE A 101 5.84 -4.65 -18.86
N ARG A 102 6.04 -4.24 -20.11
CA ARG A 102 5.58 -5.03 -21.28
C ARG A 102 6.50 -6.19 -21.64
N GLU A 103 7.69 -6.26 -21.07
CA GLU A 103 8.61 -7.37 -21.29
C GLU A 103 8.06 -8.65 -20.64
N PRO A 104 8.43 -9.85 -21.12
CA PRO A 104 8.02 -11.11 -20.53
C PRO A 104 8.36 -11.20 -19.04
N VAL A 105 7.45 -11.75 -18.22
CA VAL A 105 7.64 -11.81 -16.76
C VAL A 105 8.86 -12.65 -16.37
N GLU A 106 9.23 -13.63 -17.20
CA GLU A 106 10.44 -14.43 -17.07
C GLU A 106 11.76 -13.65 -17.30
N GLU A 107 11.71 -12.38 -17.69
CA GLU A 107 12.89 -11.50 -17.86
C GLU A 107 12.93 -10.38 -16.79
N TRP A 108 11.88 -10.26 -15.97
CA TRP A 108 11.74 -9.16 -15.03
C TRP A 108 12.82 -9.14 -13.96
N LEU A 109 13.42 -10.29 -13.62
CA LEU A 109 14.49 -10.33 -12.63
C LEU A 109 15.74 -9.54 -13.07
N HIS A 110 16.02 -9.52 -14.37
CA HIS A 110 17.13 -8.76 -14.96
C HIS A 110 16.87 -7.26 -14.95
N HIS A 111 15.60 -6.86 -15.12
CA HIS A 111 15.18 -5.47 -15.12
C HIS A 111 14.93 -4.89 -13.73
N CYS A 112 14.56 -5.73 -12.77
CA CYS A 112 14.29 -5.28 -11.42
C CYS A 112 15.54 -4.66 -10.79
N VAL A 113 15.36 -3.52 -10.16
CA VAL A 113 16.40 -2.78 -9.46
C VAL A 113 16.14 -2.78 -7.95
N SER A 114 17.19 -2.54 -7.18
CA SER A 114 17.08 -2.35 -5.74
C SER A 114 16.73 -0.90 -5.40
N ALA A 115 16.26 -0.66 -4.17
CA ALA A 115 16.03 0.70 -3.69
C ALA A 115 17.30 1.57 -3.74
N SER A 116 18.50 0.98 -3.58
CA SER A 116 19.76 1.71 -3.68
C SER A 116 20.11 2.16 -5.09
N ASP A 117 19.63 1.44 -6.11
CA ASP A 117 19.94 1.75 -7.52
C ASP A 117 19.13 2.97 -7.99
N ILE A 118 17.87 3.10 -7.54
CA ILE A 118 16.95 4.18 -7.92
C ILE A 118 17.49 5.56 -7.53
N ALA A 119 18.15 5.67 -6.38
CA ALA A 119 18.56 6.96 -5.82
C ALA A 119 20.04 7.32 -6.06
N GLY A 120 20.74 6.60 -6.95
CA GLY A 120 22.11 6.92 -7.34
C GLY A 120 23.10 6.91 -6.15
N ARG A 121 23.63 5.73 -5.80
CA ARG A 121 24.61 5.49 -4.70
C ARG A 121 24.18 5.89 -3.28
N ALA A 122 23.15 6.71 -3.08
CA ALA A 122 22.48 6.93 -1.79
C ALA A 122 21.21 6.08 -1.70
N ALA A 123 20.93 5.45 -0.55
CA ALA A 123 19.75 4.59 -0.41
C ALA A 123 18.44 5.40 -0.51
N TRP A 124 17.54 5.08 -1.45
CA TRP A 124 16.25 5.76 -1.68
C TRP A 124 15.38 5.87 -0.42
N GLN A 125 15.45 4.84 0.43
CA GLN A 125 14.79 4.78 1.72
C GLN A 125 15.77 4.21 2.76
N LYS A 126 15.77 4.79 3.96
CA LYS A 126 16.54 4.30 5.11
C LYS A 126 15.63 4.15 6.33
N ALA A 127 15.56 2.94 6.87
CA ALA A 127 14.99 2.72 8.18
C ALA A 127 15.99 3.21 9.25
N ARG A 128 15.51 4.01 10.20
CA ARG A 128 16.28 4.48 11.35
C ARG A 128 15.48 4.22 12.62
N ALA A 129 16.04 3.42 13.52
CA ALA A 129 15.54 3.30 14.88
C ALA A 129 15.82 4.61 15.63
N ARG A 130 14.77 5.21 16.20
CA ARG A 130 14.87 6.37 17.10
C ARG A 130 14.38 5.98 18.48
N VAL A 131 15.20 6.26 19.49
CA VAL A 131 14.82 6.07 20.90
C VAL A 131 14.08 7.32 21.37
N HIS A 132 12.89 7.12 21.93
CA HIS A 132 12.09 8.14 22.58
C HIS A 132 12.12 7.92 24.08
N ASN A 133 12.27 9.02 24.82
CA ASN A 133 12.25 9.03 26.28
C ASN A 133 11.01 9.77 26.75
N THR A 134 10.24 9.16 27.65
CA THR A 134 9.11 9.83 28.31
C THR A 134 9.58 10.25 29.70
N ILE A 135 9.69 11.56 29.93
CA ILE A 135 10.14 12.10 31.22
C ILE A 135 8.95 12.27 32.15
N ASN A 136 9.01 11.68 33.33
CA ASN A 136 8.02 11.91 34.37
C ASN A 136 8.19 13.32 34.94
N ARG A 137 7.18 14.18 34.77
CA ARG A 137 7.22 15.59 35.21
C ARG A 137 7.37 15.76 36.72
N ARG A 138 7.06 14.73 37.53
CA ARG A 138 7.21 14.79 39.00
C ARG A 138 8.62 14.42 39.45
N THR A 139 9.28 13.48 38.75
CA THR A 139 10.63 13.00 39.14
C THR A 139 11.75 13.59 38.30
N GLY A 140 11.44 14.17 37.14
CA GLY A 140 12.42 14.67 36.18
C GLY A 140 13.20 13.56 35.47
N THR A 141 12.81 12.30 35.61
CA THR A 141 13.54 11.13 35.09
C THR A 141 12.69 10.27 34.16
N THR A 142 13.34 9.45 33.35
CA THR A 142 12.71 8.25 32.75
C THR A 142 12.57 7.15 33.82
N GLY A 143 11.81 6.09 33.53
CA GLY A 143 11.56 5.02 34.49
C GLY A 143 10.98 3.78 33.83
N GLU A 144 10.10 3.07 34.53
CA GLU A 144 9.43 1.87 34.02
C GLU A 144 8.03 2.18 33.46
N GLY A 145 7.42 1.22 32.76
CA GLY A 145 6.08 1.36 32.19
C GLY A 145 5.99 2.49 31.16
N ALA A 146 5.06 3.43 31.35
CA ALA A 146 4.84 4.54 30.43
C ALA A 146 6.03 5.53 30.33
N PHE A 147 6.94 5.49 31.31
CA PHE A 147 8.15 6.33 31.35
C PHE A 147 9.41 5.61 30.84
N ALA A 148 9.26 4.36 30.39
CA ALA A 148 10.34 3.60 29.80
C ALA A 148 10.72 4.14 28.41
N PRO A 149 12.01 4.25 28.11
CA PRO A 149 12.46 4.50 26.75
C PRO A 149 11.90 3.45 25.80
N TYR A 150 11.40 3.89 24.65
CA TYR A 150 10.90 2.99 23.61
C TYR A 150 11.46 3.38 22.25
N THR A 151 11.61 2.39 21.38
CA THR A 151 12.14 2.61 20.03
C THR A 151 11.01 2.68 19.02
N VAL A 152 11.08 3.67 18.14
CA VAL A 152 10.21 3.79 16.97
C VAL A 152 11.10 3.66 15.74
N GLU A 153 10.73 2.75 14.84
CA GLU A 153 11.33 2.73 13.51
C GLU A 153 10.73 3.84 12.65
N GLU A 154 11.59 4.66 12.07
CA GLU A 154 11.22 5.72 11.15
C GLU A 154 11.77 5.40 9.76
N GLN A 155 10.95 5.58 8.74
CA GLN A 155 11.35 5.53 7.34
C GLN A 155 11.70 6.92 6.85
N TRP A 156 12.96 7.10 6.49
CA TRP A 156 13.47 8.32 5.89
C TRP A 156 13.65 8.13 4.39
N TYR A 157 13.25 9.13 3.62
CA TYR A 157 13.49 9.18 2.18
C TYR A 157 14.55 10.22 1.88
N ASN A 158 15.32 10.00 0.81
CA ASN A 158 16.31 10.99 0.37
C ASN A 158 15.63 12.30 -0.07
N PRO A 159 16.31 13.45 0.09
CA PRO A 159 15.87 14.69 -0.53
C PRO A 159 15.67 14.50 -2.03
N GLY A 160 14.47 14.81 -2.53
CA GLY A 160 14.10 14.63 -3.94
C GLY A 160 13.50 13.26 -4.30
N ALA A 161 13.34 12.34 -3.34
CA ALA A 161 12.57 11.12 -3.58
C ALA A 161 11.14 11.46 -3.99
N GLN A 162 10.65 10.80 -5.03
CA GLN A 162 9.27 10.91 -5.50
C GLN A 162 8.61 9.54 -5.41
N LEU A 163 7.34 9.53 -5.02
CA LEU A 163 6.52 8.33 -4.91
C LEU A 163 5.25 8.49 -5.76
N ASP A 164 4.91 7.46 -6.52
CA ASP A 164 3.64 7.38 -7.24
C ASP A 164 2.64 6.54 -6.43
N ILE A 165 1.42 7.08 -6.29
CA ILE A 165 0.24 6.40 -5.75
C ILE A 165 -0.78 6.32 -6.88
N TYR A 166 -1.33 5.15 -7.10
CA TYR A 166 -2.38 4.90 -8.07
C TYR A 166 -3.74 4.81 -7.39
N ALA A 167 -4.77 5.37 -8.01
CA ALA A 167 -6.12 5.32 -7.49
C ALA A 167 -7.12 4.90 -8.57
N LEU A 168 -8.17 4.20 -8.16
CA LEU A 168 -9.36 3.97 -8.96
C LEU A 168 -10.52 4.70 -8.29
N VAL A 169 -11.16 5.59 -9.05
CA VAL A 169 -12.21 6.48 -8.56
C VAL A 169 -13.52 6.17 -9.28
N ASP A 170 -14.62 6.06 -8.53
CA ASP A 170 -15.95 6.03 -9.10
C ASP A 170 -16.48 7.45 -9.25
N GLU A 171 -16.25 8.05 -10.43
CA GLU A 171 -16.64 9.44 -10.77
C GLU A 171 -18.15 9.72 -10.64
N SER A 172 -18.99 8.68 -10.59
CA SER A 172 -20.43 8.87 -10.33
C SER A 172 -20.73 9.23 -8.87
N ARG A 173 -19.78 8.99 -7.96
CA ARG A 173 -19.94 9.15 -6.50
C ARG A 173 -18.90 10.10 -5.90
N PHE A 174 -17.68 10.10 -6.43
CA PHE A 174 -16.54 10.81 -5.87
C PHE A 174 -15.62 11.26 -7.00
N SER A 175 -15.10 12.50 -6.94
CA SER A 175 -14.28 13.04 -8.03
C SER A 175 -12.78 12.92 -7.77
N GLY A 176 -11.99 12.82 -8.82
CA GLY A 176 -10.53 12.86 -8.74
C GLY A 176 -9.97 14.16 -8.14
N GLU A 177 -10.60 15.30 -8.38
CA GLU A 177 -10.20 16.59 -7.80
C GLU A 177 -10.43 16.61 -6.29
N MET A 178 -11.53 16.01 -5.83
CA MET A 178 -11.80 15.85 -4.40
C MET A 178 -10.76 14.94 -3.76
N LEU A 179 -10.38 13.84 -4.41
CA LEU A 179 -9.29 12.98 -3.96
C LEU A 179 -7.97 13.75 -3.85
N GLU A 180 -7.64 14.55 -4.86
CA GLU A 180 -6.45 15.39 -4.89
C GLU A 180 -6.41 16.32 -3.68
N GLN A 181 -7.49 17.06 -3.43
CA GLN A 181 -7.58 17.99 -2.31
C GLN A 181 -7.41 17.28 -0.95
N LEU A 182 -8.05 16.12 -0.77
CA LEU A 182 -7.91 15.36 0.47
C LEU A 182 -6.50 14.79 0.65
N LEU A 183 -5.84 14.35 -0.42
CA LEU A 183 -4.44 13.92 -0.37
C LEU A 183 -3.50 15.07 0.02
N ARG A 184 -3.74 16.29 -0.49
CA ARG A 184 -3.03 17.51 -0.06
C ARG A 184 -3.21 17.75 1.45
N ASN A 185 -4.45 17.69 1.93
CA ASN A 185 -4.75 17.86 3.36
C ASN A 185 -4.05 16.82 4.24
N ILE A 186 -3.98 15.55 3.79
CA ILE A 186 -3.26 14.47 4.49
C ILE A 186 -1.74 14.77 4.50
N GLY A 187 -1.19 15.22 3.38
CA GLY A 187 0.23 15.58 3.27
C GLY A 187 0.64 16.72 4.20
N ASP A 188 -0.21 17.74 4.34
CA ASP A 188 0.05 18.91 5.19
C ASP A 188 -0.09 18.59 6.70
N SER A 189 -1.11 17.82 7.06
CA SER A 189 -1.38 17.42 8.44
C SER A 189 -0.45 16.31 8.95
N GLY A 190 0.02 15.45 8.05
CA GLY A 190 0.90 14.32 8.35
C GLY A 190 0.15 12.98 8.33
N TYR A 191 0.73 12.01 7.63
CA TYR A 191 0.20 10.65 7.49
C TYR A 191 0.61 9.73 8.64
N GLY A 192 -0.37 8.98 9.18
CA GLY A 192 -0.12 7.82 10.03
C GLY A 192 0.34 8.17 11.44
N LYS A 193 1.14 7.28 12.03
CA LYS A 193 1.66 7.43 13.40
C LYS A 193 2.55 8.68 13.51
N ASP A 194 2.49 9.35 14.66
CA ASP A 194 3.34 10.48 15.02
C ASP A 194 3.18 11.73 14.12
N ALA A 195 2.08 11.82 13.37
CA ALA A 195 1.70 13.00 12.60
C ALA A 195 1.67 14.28 13.46
N GLY A 196 1.18 14.18 14.70
CA GLY A 196 1.13 15.29 15.66
C GLY A 196 2.49 15.84 16.09
N ILE A 197 3.60 15.11 15.85
CA ILE A 197 4.98 15.59 16.07
C ILE A 197 5.72 15.82 14.74
N GLY A 198 4.98 15.98 13.64
CA GLY A 198 5.50 16.35 12.33
C GLY A 198 5.95 15.19 11.43
N ARG A 199 5.57 13.94 11.73
CA ARG A 199 5.86 12.78 10.87
C ARG A 199 4.83 12.62 9.74
N GLY A 200 5.25 11.92 8.68
CA GLY A 200 4.41 11.55 7.56
C GLY A 200 3.98 12.70 6.65
N ARG A 201 4.67 13.84 6.68
CA ARG A 201 4.35 14.96 5.78
C ARG A 201 4.88 14.69 4.39
N PHE A 202 4.09 15.06 3.38
CA PHE A 202 4.47 15.00 1.98
C PHE A 202 3.79 16.12 1.19
N HIS A 203 4.37 16.46 0.04
CA HIS A 203 3.79 17.40 -0.91
C HIS A 203 3.26 16.66 -2.12
N LEU A 204 2.06 17.00 -2.61
CA LEU A 204 1.51 16.46 -3.84
C LEU A 204 1.96 17.31 -5.05
N GLU A 205 2.79 16.72 -5.90
CA GLU A 205 3.44 17.36 -7.04
C GLU A 205 2.67 17.17 -8.36
N LEU A 206 2.01 16.03 -8.53
CA LEU A 206 1.26 15.69 -9.74
C LEU A 206 -0.05 14.99 -9.38
N SER A 207 -1.06 15.26 -10.19
CA SER A 207 -2.37 14.60 -10.21
C SER A 207 -2.79 14.53 -11.67
N GLU A 208 -2.99 13.33 -12.20
CA GLU A 208 -3.40 13.15 -13.58
C GLU A 208 -4.19 11.86 -13.79
N LEU A 209 -4.99 11.85 -14.85
CA LEU A 209 -5.55 10.64 -15.40
C LEU A 209 -4.44 9.73 -15.91
N TYR A 210 -4.49 8.46 -15.52
CA TYR A 210 -3.44 7.51 -15.83
C TYR A 210 -4.00 6.14 -16.11
N GLN A 211 -3.68 5.56 -17.26
CA GLN A 211 -4.05 4.19 -17.56
C GLN A 211 -3.06 3.23 -16.89
N LEU A 212 -3.56 2.42 -15.95
CA LEU A 212 -2.75 1.36 -15.34
C LEU A 212 -2.23 0.40 -16.42
N PRO A 213 -0.96 -0.03 -16.32
CA PRO A 213 -0.36 -0.86 -17.34
C PRO A 213 -0.96 -2.27 -17.35
N GLU A 214 -1.06 -2.83 -18.56
CA GLU A 214 -1.61 -4.16 -18.83
C GLU A 214 -0.86 -4.79 -20.00
N GLN A 215 -0.63 -6.11 -19.93
CA GLN A 215 -0.10 -6.89 -21.05
C GLN A 215 -1.25 -7.38 -21.95
N GLY A 216 -1.06 -7.40 -23.27
CA GLY A 216 -2.16 -7.61 -24.24
C GLY A 216 -2.93 -8.94 -24.12
N ASP A 217 -2.35 -9.96 -23.50
CA ASP A 217 -2.94 -11.29 -23.26
C ASP A 217 -2.99 -11.61 -21.75
N SER A 218 -3.36 -10.64 -20.92
CA SER A 218 -3.36 -10.80 -19.46
C SER A 218 -4.29 -11.92 -19.00
N ASP A 219 -3.76 -12.84 -18.20
CA ASP A 219 -4.47 -13.98 -17.60
C ASP A 219 -4.36 -14.01 -16.07
N THR A 220 -3.67 -13.01 -15.51
CA THR A 220 -3.40 -12.83 -14.09
C THR A 220 -3.35 -11.33 -13.78
N TRP A 221 -3.78 -10.94 -12.59
CA TRP A 221 -3.81 -9.57 -12.13
C TRP A 221 -3.00 -9.42 -10.85
N MET A 222 -2.10 -8.43 -10.83
CA MET A 222 -1.26 -8.11 -9.68
C MET A 222 -1.87 -6.98 -8.86
N ALA A 223 -2.09 -7.21 -7.58
CA ALA A 223 -2.59 -6.20 -6.64
C ALA A 223 -1.51 -5.17 -6.28
N LEU A 224 -1.85 -3.88 -6.40
CA LEU A 224 -0.98 -2.76 -6.03
C LEU A 224 -1.19 -2.26 -4.58
N ALA A 225 -1.94 -3.01 -3.77
CA ALA A 225 -2.13 -2.75 -2.34
C ALA A 225 -2.41 -4.08 -1.61
N PRO A 226 -2.35 -4.14 -0.27
CA PRO A 226 -2.88 -5.26 0.48
C PRO A 226 -4.37 -5.44 0.18
N CYS A 227 -4.80 -6.67 -0.11
CA CYS A 227 -6.19 -6.95 -0.48
C CYS A 227 -6.76 -8.19 0.24
N ALA A 228 -8.08 -8.31 0.23
CA ALA A 228 -8.87 -9.32 0.92
C ALA A 228 -9.54 -10.28 -0.09
N PRO A 229 -8.85 -11.36 -0.51
CA PRO A 229 -9.30 -12.21 -1.62
C PRO A 229 -10.38 -13.26 -1.26
N GLN A 230 -10.74 -13.39 0.01
CA GLN A 230 -11.56 -14.49 0.52
C GLN A 230 -12.98 -14.52 -0.09
N GLY A 231 -13.47 -15.71 -0.47
CA GLY A 231 -14.85 -15.86 -0.95
C GLY A 231 -15.15 -15.24 -2.32
N LEU A 232 -14.13 -14.79 -3.07
CA LEU A 232 -14.29 -14.16 -4.39
C LEU A 232 -14.12 -15.13 -5.57
N GLY A 233 -14.00 -16.44 -5.30
CA GLY A 233 -13.91 -17.46 -6.35
C GLY A 233 -12.58 -17.49 -7.12
N TYR A 234 -11.53 -16.86 -6.62
CA TYR A 234 -10.21 -16.92 -7.25
C TYR A 234 -9.65 -18.34 -7.24
N ASN A 235 -9.01 -18.75 -8.36
CA ASN A 235 -8.37 -20.06 -8.48
C ASN A 235 -7.10 -20.14 -7.60
N PRO A 236 -7.07 -20.95 -6.52
CA PRO A 236 -5.92 -21.02 -5.64
C PRO A 236 -4.66 -21.56 -6.32
N ALA A 237 -4.80 -22.49 -7.28
CA ALA A 237 -3.67 -23.08 -7.99
C ALA A 237 -2.99 -22.10 -8.96
N ALA A 238 -3.70 -21.06 -9.38
CA ALA A 238 -3.20 -20.02 -10.28
C ALA A 238 -2.94 -18.67 -9.58
N SER A 239 -3.00 -18.64 -8.25
CA SER A 239 -2.80 -17.43 -7.44
C SER A 239 -1.54 -17.54 -6.58
N TYR A 240 -0.80 -16.44 -6.47
CA TYR A 240 0.47 -16.37 -5.74
C TYR A 240 0.48 -15.17 -4.80
N TRP A 241 0.64 -15.40 -3.50
CA TRP A 241 0.50 -14.34 -2.51
C TRP A 241 1.26 -14.66 -1.22
N LYS A 242 1.46 -13.63 -0.41
CA LYS A 242 2.06 -13.69 0.91
C LYS A 242 1.06 -13.11 1.90
N PRO A 243 0.88 -13.76 3.06
CA PRO A 243 0.03 -13.22 4.10
C PRO A 243 0.63 -11.93 4.67
N PHE A 244 -0.22 -10.94 4.90
CA PHE A 244 0.08 -9.72 5.63
C PHE A 244 -1.02 -9.45 6.65
N THR A 245 -0.63 -9.24 7.90
CA THR A 245 -1.59 -8.93 8.97
C THR A 245 -1.53 -7.44 9.30
N ARG A 246 -2.65 -6.74 9.11
CA ARG A 246 -2.80 -5.35 9.53
C ARG A 246 -3.31 -5.28 10.96
N TYR A 247 -2.50 -4.72 11.84
CA TYR A 247 -2.90 -4.33 13.19
C TYR A 247 -3.38 -2.87 13.16
N GLY A 248 -4.69 -2.69 13.00
CA GLY A 248 -5.31 -1.38 12.86
C GLY A 248 -5.41 -0.63 14.20
N ARG A 249 -5.14 0.67 14.16
CA ARG A 249 -5.50 1.63 15.22
C ARG A 249 -6.38 2.70 14.61
N HIS A 250 -7.42 3.12 15.32
CA HIS A 250 -8.24 4.27 14.94
C HIS A 250 -7.45 5.57 15.02
N GLY A 251 -7.77 6.50 14.13
CA GLY A 251 -7.26 7.87 14.13
C GLY A 251 -8.19 8.84 14.86
N ALA A 252 -7.76 10.11 14.93
CA ALA A 252 -8.56 11.24 15.42
C ALA A 252 -9.24 11.00 16.78
N LEU A 253 -10.51 11.41 16.94
CA LEU A 253 -11.26 11.29 18.19
C LEU A 253 -11.38 9.84 18.68
N ALA A 254 -11.41 8.87 17.77
CA ALA A 254 -11.46 7.45 18.13
C ALA A 254 -10.11 6.91 18.64
N ALA A 255 -9.00 7.63 18.45
CA ALA A 255 -7.70 7.27 19.03
C ALA A 255 -7.63 7.57 20.54
N VAL A 256 -8.48 8.47 21.06
CA VAL A 256 -8.49 8.92 22.46
C VAL A 256 -9.66 8.36 23.29
N SER A 257 -10.56 7.57 22.68
CA SER A 257 -11.77 7.03 23.32
C SER A 257 -11.55 5.81 24.23
N GLY A 258 -10.30 5.51 24.61
CA GLY A 258 -9.94 4.40 25.50
C GLY A 258 -9.89 3.00 24.86
N ARG A 259 -10.49 2.80 23.67
CA ARG A 259 -10.41 1.55 22.88
C ARG A 259 -9.96 1.82 21.43
N PRO A 260 -8.70 2.21 21.22
CA PRO A 260 -8.24 2.70 19.92
C PRO A 260 -7.91 1.58 18.93
N PHE A 261 -7.88 0.31 19.35
CA PHE A 261 -7.44 -0.80 18.51
C PHE A 261 -8.59 -1.43 17.73
N LYS A 262 -8.34 -1.75 16.45
CA LYS A 262 -9.20 -2.56 15.61
C LYS A 262 -8.81 -4.04 15.73
N ASN A 263 -9.72 -4.93 15.37
CA ASN A 263 -9.41 -6.34 15.19
C ASN A 263 -8.34 -6.49 14.09
N PRO A 264 -7.32 -7.34 14.29
CA PRO A 264 -6.34 -7.63 13.25
C PRO A 264 -7.01 -8.21 11.99
N VAL A 265 -6.54 -7.78 10.82
CA VAL A 265 -7.06 -8.24 9.53
C VAL A 265 -5.96 -8.97 8.78
N LEU A 266 -6.23 -10.20 8.34
CA LEU A 266 -5.35 -10.96 7.46
C LEU A 266 -5.67 -10.64 6.00
N LEU A 267 -4.65 -10.27 5.24
CA LEU A 267 -4.71 -9.83 3.86
C LEU A 267 -3.65 -10.56 3.02
N ALA A 268 -3.81 -10.53 1.70
CA ALA A 268 -2.74 -10.80 0.75
C ALA A 268 -1.95 -9.50 0.50
N ASP A 269 -0.63 -9.51 0.67
CA ASP A 269 0.21 -8.31 0.56
C ASP A 269 0.35 -7.81 -0.89
N THR A 270 0.80 -6.58 -1.06
CA THR A 270 1.07 -5.94 -2.36
C THR A 270 1.99 -6.77 -3.24
N GLY A 271 1.69 -6.84 -4.53
CA GLY A 271 2.35 -7.70 -5.51
C GLY A 271 1.76 -9.11 -5.58
N SER A 272 0.74 -9.42 -4.76
CA SER A 272 -0.02 -10.68 -4.88
C SER A 272 -0.70 -10.78 -6.23
N LEU A 273 -0.74 -11.99 -6.77
CA LEU A 273 -1.25 -12.35 -8.08
C LEU A 273 -2.48 -13.21 -7.93
N PHE A 274 -3.53 -12.85 -8.64
CA PHE A 274 -4.75 -13.64 -8.73
C PHE A 274 -5.12 -13.83 -10.19
N ALA A 275 -5.79 -14.93 -10.51
CA ALA A 275 -6.28 -15.23 -11.85
C ALA A 275 -7.81 -15.08 -11.97
N PRO A 276 -8.39 -13.90 -11.68
CA PRO A 276 -9.76 -13.63 -12.08
C PRO A 276 -9.83 -13.45 -13.61
N GLY A 277 -11.04 -13.34 -14.15
CA GLY A 277 -11.21 -12.69 -15.45
C GLY A 277 -10.69 -11.24 -15.42
N PRO A 278 -10.82 -10.47 -16.51
CA PRO A 278 -10.38 -9.08 -16.56
C PRO A 278 -11.00 -8.23 -15.43
N VAL A 279 -10.17 -7.66 -14.55
CA VAL A 279 -10.63 -6.82 -13.42
C VAL A 279 -9.64 -5.70 -13.12
N GLN A 280 -10.15 -4.50 -12.84
CA GLN A 280 -9.31 -3.37 -12.40
C GLN A 280 -9.13 -3.33 -10.88
N VAL A 281 -10.05 -3.94 -10.13
CA VAL A 281 -10.06 -3.96 -8.66
C VAL A 281 -9.99 -5.40 -8.19
N LEU A 282 -9.05 -5.69 -7.29
CA LEU A 282 -8.90 -6.97 -6.60
C LEU A 282 -9.36 -6.85 -5.15
N GLY A 283 -9.87 -7.95 -4.59
CA GLY A 283 -10.28 -8.04 -3.18
C GLY A 283 -11.64 -7.41 -2.88
N GLN A 284 -11.90 -7.15 -1.60
CA GLN A 284 -13.20 -6.68 -1.11
C GLN A 284 -13.08 -5.72 0.08
N GLY A 285 -14.14 -4.93 0.31
CA GLY A 285 -14.25 -4.06 1.47
C GLY A 285 -14.57 -4.86 2.72
N LEU A 286 -13.89 -4.56 3.82
CA LEU A 286 -14.06 -5.26 5.09
C LEU A 286 -14.67 -4.34 6.14
N GLY A 287 -15.39 -4.92 7.09
CA GLY A 287 -15.95 -4.20 8.24
C GLY A 287 -17.44 -3.94 8.16
N GLY A 288 -17.87 -2.86 8.82
CA GLY A 288 -19.26 -2.65 9.19
C GLY A 288 -19.70 -3.56 10.34
N ASP A 289 -20.88 -3.27 10.90
CA ASP A 289 -21.59 -4.10 11.88
C ASP A 289 -20.73 -4.57 13.07
N ARG A 290 -19.83 -3.70 13.57
CA ARG A 290 -18.91 -3.97 14.70
C ARG A 290 -17.90 -5.10 14.45
N ARG A 291 -17.77 -5.61 13.23
CA ARG A 291 -16.85 -6.73 12.90
C ARG A 291 -15.38 -6.36 13.04
N LEU A 292 -15.02 -5.14 12.62
CA LEU A 292 -13.64 -4.66 12.71
C LEU A 292 -13.32 -3.93 14.02
N SER A 293 -14.34 -3.38 14.68
CA SER A 293 -14.13 -2.56 15.87
C SER A 293 -15.39 -2.54 16.71
N VAL A 294 -15.23 -2.84 18.00
CA VAL A 294 -16.29 -2.67 18.99
C VAL A 294 -16.53 -1.18 19.28
N ALA A 295 -15.49 -0.35 19.21
CA ALA A 295 -15.55 1.08 19.56
C ALA A 295 -16.16 1.96 18.46
N VAL A 296 -16.15 1.50 17.21
CA VAL A 296 -16.63 2.23 16.04
C VAL A 296 -17.33 1.20 15.16
N ALA A 297 -18.66 1.10 15.29
CA ALA A 297 -19.45 0.04 14.69
C ALA A 297 -19.31 -0.02 13.17
N ASP A 298 -19.31 1.15 12.53
CA ASP A 298 -19.28 1.31 11.08
C ASP A 298 -17.85 1.39 10.53
N ALA A 299 -16.85 0.98 11.33
CA ALA A 299 -15.47 0.98 10.88
C ALA A 299 -15.32 0.02 9.69
N VAL A 300 -14.83 0.57 8.58
CA VAL A 300 -14.43 -0.18 7.39
C VAL A 300 -12.91 -0.25 7.26
N HIS A 301 -12.46 -1.12 6.38
CA HIS A 301 -11.08 -1.29 5.97
C HIS A 301 -11.01 -1.61 4.47
N GLN A 302 -10.06 -0.97 3.78
CA GLN A 302 -9.80 -1.27 2.38
C GLN A 302 -9.07 -2.61 2.29
N GLY A 303 -9.80 -3.64 1.92
CA GLY A 303 -9.25 -4.88 1.37
C GLY A 303 -9.32 -4.89 -0.17
N TYR A 304 -9.49 -3.72 -0.80
CA TYR A 304 -9.41 -3.53 -2.23
C TYR A 304 -8.00 -3.11 -2.66
N ALA A 305 -7.60 -3.48 -3.88
CA ALA A 305 -6.38 -2.99 -4.50
C ALA A 305 -6.59 -2.66 -5.98
N PRO A 306 -6.02 -1.57 -6.52
CA PRO A 306 -5.88 -1.41 -7.96
C PRO A 306 -5.04 -2.55 -8.52
N ALA A 307 -5.34 -2.98 -9.74
CA ALA A 307 -4.69 -4.13 -10.35
C ALA A 307 -4.05 -3.81 -11.71
N VAL A 308 -2.94 -4.48 -11.99
CA VAL A 308 -2.26 -4.44 -13.30
C VAL A 308 -2.23 -5.84 -13.91
N GLY A 309 -2.50 -5.94 -15.21
CA GLY A 309 -2.67 -7.21 -15.91
C GLY A 309 -1.35 -7.78 -16.44
N LEU A 310 -1.12 -9.07 -16.18
CA LEU A 310 0.07 -9.83 -16.57
C LEU A 310 -0.32 -11.09 -17.34
N ASN A 311 0.52 -11.49 -18.28
CA ASN A 311 0.50 -12.81 -18.91
C ASN A 311 1.49 -13.73 -18.19
N LEU A 312 0.96 -14.72 -17.46
CA LEU A 312 1.77 -15.70 -16.74
C LEU A 312 1.72 -17.10 -17.36
N ARG A 313 1.26 -17.27 -18.60
CA ARG A 313 1.12 -18.60 -19.22
C ARG A 313 2.45 -19.38 -19.22
N ARG A 314 3.52 -18.72 -19.64
CA ARG A 314 4.88 -19.30 -19.66
C ARG A 314 5.43 -19.53 -18.25
N VAL A 315 5.20 -18.58 -17.36
CA VAL A 315 5.62 -18.65 -15.96
C VAL A 315 4.95 -19.82 -15.24
N ARG A 316 3.63 -20.00 -15.39
CA ARG A 316 2.88 -21.13 -14.80
C ARG A 316 3.41 -22.47 -15.31
N ALA A 317 3.59 -22.62 -16.61
CA ALA A 317 4.18 -23.84 -17.19
C ALA A 317 5.60 -24.12 -16.69
N ARG A 318 6.37 -23.09 -16.26
CA ARG A 318 7.69 -23.27 -15.64
C ARG A 318 7.58 -23.67 -14.17
N ILE A 319 6.61 -23.13 -13.43
CA ILE A 319 6.34 -23.49 -12.04
C ILE A 319 5.86 -24.93 -11.94
N GLU A 320 4.98 -25.39 -12.82
CA GLU A 320 4.47 -26.78 -12.84
C GLU A 320 5.55 -27.83 -13.16
N ARG A 321 6.66 -27.43 -13.79
CA ARG A 321 7.77 -28.31 -14.16
C ARG A 321 8.85 -28.47 -13.09
N ASN A 322 8.87 -27.60 -12.06
CA ASN A 322 9.87 -27.62 -10.97
C ASN A 322 9.26 -28.14 -9.68
#